data_AF-A0A951GKN5-F1
#
_entry.id   AF-A0A951GKN5-F1
#
_cell.length_a   1.000
_cell.length_b   1.000
_cell.length_c   1.000
_cell.angle_alpha   90.00
_cell.angle_beta   90.00
_cell.angle_gamma   90.00
#
_symmetry.space_group_name_H-M   'P 1'
#
loop_
_entity.id
_entity.type
_entity.pdbx_description
1 polymer ?
#
loop_
_entity_poly.entity_id
_entity_poly.type
_entity_poly.pdbx_seq_one_letter_code
_entity_poly.pdbx_strand_id
1 'polypeptide(L)' 'MPRLSKRVIDAIRPEPDREVFAWDDALRGFGVRVMPSGTASYLIQYRTGEGRTRRLAIGKVGTLAPEEARALARE' A
#
# COMPACT_ATOMS: atom_id res chain seq x y z
N MET A 1 9.89 -9.33 0.42
CA MET A 1 8.76 -9.56 -0.52
C MET A 1 9.19 -8.98 -1.86
N PRO A 2 8.86 -9.60 -3.00
CA PRO A 2 9.12 -9.00 -4.30
C PRO A 2 8.32 -7.70 -4.45
N ARG A 3 8.79 -6.80 -5.32
CA ARG A 3 8.09 -5.59 -5.77
C ARG A 3 6.59 -5.81 -5.92
N LEU A 4 5.79 -4.91 -5.36
CA LEU A 4 4.35 -4.89 -5.57
C LEU A 4 4.08 -4.65 -7.06
N SER A 5 3.52 -5.69 -7.68
CA SER A 5 2.98 -5.68 -9.02
C SER A 5 1.48 -5.91 -8.93
N LYS A 6 0.75 -5.59 -10.00
CA LYS A 6 -0.69 -5.83 -10.09
C LYS A 6 -1.05 -7.29 -9.73
N ARG A 7 -0.29 -8.25 -10.26
CA ARG A 7 -0.48 -9.68 -9.99
C ARG A 7 -0.34 -10.03 -8.51
N VAL A 8 0.66 -9.45 -7.82
CA VAL A 8 0.85 -9.67 -6.38
C VAL A 8 -0.31 -9.09 -5.60
N ILE A 9 -0.76 -7.88 -5.95
CA ILE A 9 -1.87 -7.20 -5.27
C ILE A 9 -3.18 -7.95 -5.48
N ASP A 10 -3.47 -8.40 -6.70
CA ASP A 10 -4.68 -9.17 -7.05
C ASP A 10 -4.72 -10.54 -6.34
N ALA A 11 -3.56 -11.07 -5.93
CA ALA A 11 -3.47 -12.31 -5.17
C ALA A 11 -3.73 -12.13 -3.66
N ILE A 12 -3.75 -10.88 -3.16
CA ILE A 12 -4.01 -10.62 -1.74
C ILE A 12 -5.50 -10.84 -1.47
N ARG A 13 -5.78 -11.82 -0.61
CA ARG A 13 -7.15 -12.05 -0.12
C ARG A 13 -7.45 -11.12 1.06
N PRO A 14 -8.63 -10.48 1.09
CA PRO A 14 -9.07 -9.75 2.27
C PRO A 14 -9.32 -10.73 3.42
N GLU A 15 -9.05 -10.27 4.64
CA GLU A 15 -9.36 -11.01 5.86
C GLU A 15 -10.62 -10.40 6.49
N PRO A 16 -11.60 -11.21 6.93
CA PRO A 16 -12.92 -10.70 7.36
C PRO A 16 -12.87 -9.80 8.59
N ASP A 17 -11.86 -9.96 9.45
CA ASP A 17 -11.79 -9.28 10.75
C ASP A 17 -10.64 -8.27 10.86
N ARG A 18 -9.82 -8.11 9.81
CA ARG A 18 -8.64 -7.25 9.88
C ARG A 18 -8.18 -6.71 8.53
N GLU A 19 -7.45 -5.62 8.60
CA GLU A 19 -6.75 -5.05 7.45
C GLU A 19 -5.50 -5.88 7.13
N VAL A 20 -5.29 -6.16 5.84
CA VAL A 20 -4.09 -6.83 5.34
C VAL A 20 -3.16 -5.80 4.72
N PHE A 21 -1.88 -5.85 5.07
CA PHE A 21 -0.86 -4.98 4.51
C PHE A 21 0.16 -5.80 3.72
N ALA A 22 0.47 -5.34 2.51
CA ALA A 22 1.61 -5.83 1.76
C ALA A 22 2.52 -4.65 1.41
N TRP A 23 3.82 -4.83 1.59
CA TRP A 23 4.82 -3.78 1.44
C TRP A 23 5.68 -4.03 0.20
N ASP A 24 6.04 -2.95 -0.47
CA ASP A 24 6.95 -2.93 -1.61
C ASP A 24 8.40 -2.99 -1.14
N ASP A 25 9.27 -3.66 -1.90
CA ASP A 25 10.71 -3.68 -1.65
C ASP A 25 11.47 -2.52 -2.32
N ALA A 26 10.91 -1.96 -3.40
CA ALA A 26 11.56 -0.93 -4.20
C ALA A 26 11.38 0.48 -3.63
N LEU A 27 10.40 0.70 -2.75
CA LEU A 27 10.21 1.96 -2.04
C LEU A 27 9.86 1.69 -0.57
N ARG A 28 10.76 2.09 0.32
CA ARG A 28 10.59 1.90 1.77
C ARG A 28 9.32 2.57 2.26
N GLY A 29 8.48 1.80 2.95
CA GLY A 29 7.23 2.30 3.51
C GLY A 29 6.09 2.39 2.50
N PHE A 30 6.33 2.18 1.20
CA PHE A 30 5.24 2.07 0.24
C PHE A 30 4.60 0.68 0.31
N GLY A 31 3.28 0.64 0.23
CA GLY A 31 2.53 -0.60 0.32
C GLY A 31 1.09 -0.48 -0.13
N VAL A 32 0.36 -1.59 -0.04
CA VAL A 32 -1.08 -1.66 -0.22
C VAL A 32 -1.72 -2.12 1.08
N ARG A 33 -2.85 -1.50 1.44
CA ARG A 33 -3.76 -1.96 2.49
C ARG A 33 -5.03 -2.49 1.85
N VAL A 34 -5.42 -3.69 2.24
CA VAL A 34 -6.69 -4.32 1.85
C VAL A 34 -7.60 -4.35 3.08
N MET A 35 -8.76 -3.72 2.97
CA MET A 35 -9.79 -3.72 4.01
C MET A 35 -10.53 -5.07 4.02
N PRO A 36 -11.19 -5.44 5.12
CA PRO A 36 -12.08 -6.60 5.15
C PRO A 36 -13.17 -6.59 4.07
N SER A 37 -13.62 -5.40 3.66
CA SER A 37 -14.57 -5.22 2.56
C SER A 37 -14.01 -5.58 1.17
N GLY A 38 -12.73 -5.94 1.06
CA GLY A 38 -12.03 -6.15 -0.20
C GLY A 38 -11.53 -4.86 -0.87
N THR A 39 -11.85 -3.68 -0.30
CA THR A 39 -11.32 -2.41 -0.83
C THR A 39 -9.82 -2.33 -0.57
N ALA A 40 -9.03 -2.12 -1.63
CA ALA A 40 -7.59 -1.98 -1.52
C ALA A 40 -7.12 -0.56 -1.86
N SER A 41 -6.09 -0.07 -1.18
CA SER A 41 -5.54 1.27 -1.40
C SER A 41 -4.03 1.28 -1.18
N TYR A 42 -3.32 2.01 -2.05
CA TYR A 42 -1.91 2.30 -1.90
C TYR A 42 -1.69 3.29 -0.77
N LEU A 43 -0.59 3.12 -0.05
CA LEU A 43 -0.20 3.99 1.04
C LEU A 43 1.31 4.08 1.17
N ILE A 44 1.77 5.15 1.82
CA ILE A 44 3.14 5.26 2.32
C ILE A 44 3.14 5.40 3.85
N GLN A 45 3.94 4.59 4.51
CA GLN A 45 4.27 4.68 5.92
C GLN A 45 5.58 5.44 6.10
N TYR A 46 5.54 6.51 6.88
CA TYR A 46 6.70 7.34 7.20
C TYR A 46 6.73 7.69 8.69
N ARG A 47 7.86 8.23 9.15
CA ARG A 47 8.00 8.78 10.51
C ARG A 47 8.03 10.29 10.46
N THR A 48 7.33 10.93 11.37
CA THR A 48 7.42 12.39 11.56
C THR A 48 8.70 12.75 12.33
N GLY A 49 9.09 14.03 12.33
CA GLY A 49 10.23 14.52 13.12
C GLY A 49 10.09 14.26 14.62
N GLU A 50 8.86 14.12 15.12
CA GLU A 50 8.55 13.72 16.51
C GLU A 50 8.65 12.20 16.75
N GLY A 51 9.09 11.42 15.76
CA GLY A 51 9.25 9.97 15.86
C GLY A 51 7.96 9.17 15.73
N ARG A 52 6.81 9.78 15.41
CA ARG A 52 5.52 9.08 15.26
C ARG A 52 5.42 8.43 13.89
N THR A 53 4.90 7.19 13.85
CA THR A 53 4.60 6.51 12.58
C THR A 53 3.26 7.00 12.05
N ARG A 54 3.24 7.50 10.82
CA ARG A 54 2.03 7.88 10.10
C ARG A 54 1.91 7.08 8.81
N ARG A 55 0.67 6.96 8.32
CA ARG A 55 0.35 6.37 7.02
C ARG A 55 -0.45 7.38 6.22
N LEU A 56 -0.02 7.64 4.98
CA LEU A 56 -0.75 8.46 4.03
C LEU A 56 -1.30 7.56 2.93
N ALA A 57 -2.60 7.67 2.65
CA ALA A 57 -3.21 6.98 1.52
C ALA A 57 -2.91 7.76 0.24
N ILE A 58 -2.48 7.05 -0.80
CA ILE A 58 -2.10 7.62 -2.10
C ILE A 58 -3.25 7.50 -3.10
N GLY A 59 -3.93 6.36 -3.11
CA GLY A 59 -5.08 6.14 -3.98
C GLY A 59 -5.60 4.71 -3.92
N LYS A 60 -6.73 4.47 -4.59
CA LYS A 60 -7.35 3.13 -4.62
C LYS A 60 -6.68 2.23 -5.66
N VAL A 61 -6.55 0.95 -5.33
CA VAL A 61 -6.19 -0.08 -6.30
C VAL A 61 -7.30 -0.18 -7.33
N GLY A 62 -6.94 -0.23 -8.61
CA GLY A 62 -7.87 -0.19 -9.74
C GLY A 62 -8.08 1.21 -10.32
N THR A 63 -7.82 2.28 -9.53
CA THR A 63 -7.74 3.65 -10.04
C THR A 63 -6.32 4.02 -10.45
N LEU A 64 -5.33 3.60 -9.67
CA LEU A 64 -3.90 3.80 -9.97
C LEU A 64 -3.21 2.45 -10.25
N ALA A 65 -2.30 2.44 -11.21
CA ALA A 65 -1.34 1.35 -11.33
C ALA A 65 -0.33 1.39 -10.16
N PRO A 66 0.24 0.24 -9.76
CA PRO A 66 1.22 0.18 -8.67
C PRO A 66 2.41 1.10 -8.89
N GLU A 67 2.85 1.23 -10.14
CA GLU A 67 3.96 2.05 -10.59
C GLU A 67 3.67 3.55 -10.46
N GLU A 68 2.46 3.97 -10.84
CA GLU A 68 1.99 5.36 -10.68
C GLU A 68 1.87 5.71 -9.21
N ALA A 69 1.26 4.83 -8.41
CA ALA A 69 1.15 5.03 -6.98
C ALA A 69 2.53 5.07 -6.30
N ARG A 70 3.50 4.29 -6.77
CA ARG A 70 4.90 4.34 -6.28
C ARG A 70 5.58 5.64 -6.68
N ALA A 71 5.30 6.18 -7.86
CA ALA A 71 5.85 7.48 -8.28
C ALA A 71 5.30 8.60 -7.39
N LEU A 72 3.97 8.63 -7.16
CA LEU A 72 3.32 9.59 -6.26
C LEU A 72 3.81 9.46 -4.81
N ALA A 73 4.20 8.26 -4.37
CA ALA A 73 4.74 8.03 -3.04
C ALA A 73 6.14 8.63 -2.80
N ARG A 74 6.85 9.01 -3.87
CA ARG A 74 8.22 9.56 -3.79
C ARG A 74 8.24 11.08 -3.70
N GLU A 75 7.11 11.71 -4.00
CA GLU A 75 6.91 13.15 -3.88
C GLU A 75 6.63 13.53 -2.41
#